data_AF-A0A7I8EZD2-F1
#
_entry.id   AF-A0A7I8EZD2-F1
#
_cell.length_a   1.000
_cell.length_b   1.000
_cell.length_c   1.000
_cell.angle_alpha   90.00
_cell.angle_beta   90.00
_cell.angle_gamma   90.00
#
_symmetry.space_group_name_H-M   'P 1'
#
loop_
_entity.id
_entity.type
_entity.pdbx_description
1 polymer ?
#
loop_
_entity_poly.entity_id
_entity_poly.type
_entity_poly.pdbx_seq_one_letter_code
_entity_poly.pdbx_strand_id
1 'polypeptide(L)'
;MCLLDCRIAQGNRGVQVLTRKQDTHYEIVCLSIWQRAEDLQDFVGDIERDDAYQPERIAHLLLAEPQIAHYDMITSELELAHRYH
;
A
#
# COMPACT_ATOMS: atom_id res chain seq x y z
N MET A 1 -7.38 -3.62 7.77
CA MET A 1 -7.40 -2.36 6.96
C MET A 1 -8.35 -2.39 5.73
N CYS A 2 -9.29 -1.45 5.55
CA CYS A 2 -10.13 -1.30 4.33
C CYS A 2 -9.64 -0.14 3.43
N LEU A 3 -9.63 -0.31 2.11
CA LEU A 3 -9.18 0.72 1.15
C LEU A 3 -9.97 2.02 1.23
N LEU A 4 -11.24 1.93 1.63
CA LEU A 4 -12.10 3.10 1.80
C LEU A 4 -11.65 3.95 3.00
N ASP A 5 -11.24 3.30 4.09
CA ASP A 5 -10.77 3.95 5.31
C ASP A 5 -9.46 4.71 5.04
N CYS A 6 -8.57 4.13 4.22
CA CYS A 6 -7.32 4.80 3.81
C CYS A 6 -7.58 6.14 3.10
N ARG A 7 -8.61 6.24 2.25
CA ARG A 7 -8.87 7.45 1.43
C ARG A 7 -9.30 8.66 2.26
N ILE A 8 -9.87 8.43 3.43
CA ILE A 8 -10.36 9.49 4.32
C ILE A 8 -9.42 9.74 5.50
N ALA A 9 -8.36 8.94 5.63
CA ALA A 9 -7.37 9.09 6.68
C ALA A 9 -6.59 10.40 6.53
N GLN A 10 -6.32 11.05 7.67
CA GLN A 10 -5.49 12.25 7.71
C GLN A 10 -4.10 11.93 7.12
N GLY A 11 -3.57 12.84 6.29
CA GLY A 11 -2.27 12.66 5.65
C GLY A 11 -2.25 11.69 4.46
N ASN A 12 -3.32 10.93 4.19
CA ASN A 12 -3.44 10.17 2.95
C ASN A 12 -3.62 11.14 1.76
N ARG A 13 -2.78 11.00 0.73
CA ARG A 13 -2.82 11.80 -0.50
C ARG A 13 -3.50 11.08 -1.66
N GLY A 14 -3.85 9.81 -1.48
CA GLY A 14 -4.52 9.01 -2.48
C GLY A 14 -4.33 7.51 -2.27
N VAL A 15 -5.25 6.76 -2.87
CA VAL A 15 -5.23 5.30 -2.92
C VAL A 15 -5.53 4.86 -4.34
N GLN A 16 -4.75 3.89 -4.83
CA GLN A 16 -4.93 3.26 -6.13
C GLN A 16 -5.01 1.74 -5.97
N VAL A 17 -5.82 1.11 -6.82
CA VAL A 17 -5.83 -0.34 -7.01
C VAL A 17 -5.27 -0.60 -8.39
N LEU A 18 -4.12 -1.27 -8.44
CA LEU A 18 -3.51 -1.70 -9.68
C LEU A 18 -3.87 -3.17 -9.89
N THR A 19 -4.26 -3.50 -11.10
CA THR A 19 -4.63 -4.87 -11.46
C THR A 19 -3.87 -5.29 -12.69
N ARG A 20 -3.17 -6.43 -12.58
CA ARG A 20 -2.53 -7.08 -13.71
C ARG A 20 -3.24 -8.39 -13.98
N LYS A 21 -3.74 -8.56 -15.20
CA LYS A 21 -4.30 -9.83 -15.65
C LYS A 21 -3.16 -10.76 -16.07
N GLN A 22 -3.17 -11.97 -15.52
CA GLN A 22 -2.38 -13.10 -15.98
C GLN A 22 -3.33 -14.14 -16.60
N ASP A 23 -2.80 -15.18 -17.24
CA ASP A 23 -3.62 -16.17 -17.95
C ASP A 23 -4.65 -16.87 -17.05
N THR A 24 -4.27 -17.15 -15.79
CA THR A 24 -5.10 -17.94 -14.86
C THR A 24 -5.58 -17.16 -13.63
N HIS A 25 -5.06 -15.95 -13.40
CA HIS A 25 -5.33 -15.19 -12.20
C HIS A 25 -5.15 -13.68 -12.42
N TYR A 26 -5.52 -12.90 -11.41
CA TYR A 26 -5.23 -11.48 -11.35
C TYR A 26 -4.29 -11.21 -10.19
N GLU A 27 -3.28 -10.41 -10.45
CA GLU A 27 -2.48 -9.79 -9.40
C GLU A 27 -3.12 -8.44 -9.06
N ILE A 28 -3.35 -8.20 -7.78
CA ILE A 28 -3.98 -6.98 -7.28
C ILE A 28 -3.01 -6.33 -6.29
N VAL A 29 -2.64 -5.08 -6.56
CA VAL A 29 -1.79 -4.28 -5.68
C VAL A 29 -2.57 -3.07 -5.19
N CYS A 30 -2.59 -2.89 -3.88
CA CYS A 30 -3.15 -1.72 -3.23
C CYS A 30 -2.01 -0.74 -2.93
N LEU A 31 -2.01 0.40 -3.60
CA LEU A 31 -1.04 1.47 -3.36
C LEU A 31 -1.72 2.59 -2.59
N SER A 32 -1.10 3.02 -1.49
CA SER A 32 -1.53 4.21 -0.74
C SER A 32 -0.37 5.19 -0.63
N ILE A 33 -0.66 6.46 -0.83
CA ILE A 33 0.32 7.55 -0.81
C ILE A 33 0.05 8.39 0.41
N TRP A 34 1.09 8.65 1.19
CA TRP A 34 1.00 9.38 2.45
C TRP A 34 1.88 10.62 2.40
N GLN A 35 1.44 11.67 3.07
CA GLN A 35 2.17 12.93 3.16
C GLN A 35 3.43 12.78 4.02
N ARG A 36 3.34 11.97 5.08
CA ARG A 36 4.45 11.62 5.96
C ARG A 36 4.34 10.16 6.38
N ALA A 37 5.46 9.55 6.75
CA ALA A 37 5.46 8.18 7.29
C ALA A 37 4.68 8.08 8.60
N GLU A 38 4.71 9.13 9.42
CA GLU A 38 3.99 9.17 10.69
C GLU A 38 2.46 9.14 10.49
N ASP A 39 1.93 9.79 9.44
CA ASP A 39 0.48 9.77 9.14
C ASP A 39 -0.01 8.33 8.86
N LEU A 40 0.82 7.51 8.20
CA LEU A 40 0.55 6.09 7.98
C LEU A 40 0.62 5.31 9.29
N GLN A 41 1.61 5.58 10.14
CA GLN A 41 1.73 4.92 11.45
C GLN A 41 0.52 5.23 12.34
N ASP A 42 0.10 6.49 12.39
CA ASP A 42 -1.08 6.92 13.14
C ASP A 42 -2.36 6.27 12.60
N PHE A 43 -2.48 6.12 11.27
CA PHE A 43 -3.62 5.46 10.64
C PHE A 43 -3.67 3.96 10.91
N VAL A 44 -2.52 3.27 10.84
CA VAL A 44 -2.45 1.83 11.12
C VAL A 44 -2.60 1.59 12.64
N GLY A 45 -2.15 2.52 13.48
CA GLY A 45 -2.13 2.34 14.93
C GLY A 45 -1.30 1.12 15.36
N ASP A 46 -1.64 0.54 16.51
CA ASP A 46 -1.05 -0.72 17.02
C ASP A 46 -1.59 -1.98 16.30
N ILE A 47 -2.27 -1.82 15.16
CA ILE A 47 -2.77 -2.95 14.39
C ILE A 47 -1.55 -3.78 13.97
N GLU A 48 -1.36 -4.91 14.64
CA GLU A 48 -0.37 -5.89 14.25
C GLU A 48 -0.61 -6.24 12.79
N ARG A 49 0.48 -6.36 12.03
CA ARG A 49 0.49 -6.76 10.60
C ARG A 49 -0.42 -7.97 10.30
N ASP A 50 -0.78 -8.74 11.31
CA ASP A 50 -1.64 -9.92 11.26
C ASP A 50 -3.12 -9.65 10.94
N ASP A 51 -3.65 -8.44 11.14
CA ASP A 51 -5.06 -8.12 10.82
C ASP A 51 -5.37 -8.21 9.30
N ALA A 52 -4.35 -8.05 8.46
CA ALA A 52 -4.45 -8.18 7.02
C ALA A 52 -4.71 -9.62 6.56
N TYR A 53 -4.43 -10.61 7.42
CA TYR A 53 -4.58 -12.05 7.15
C TYR A 53 -5.73 -12.69 7.93
N GLN A 54 -6.71 -11.89 8.36
CA GLN A 54 -7.97 -12.46 8.85
C GLN A 54 -8.46 -13.52 7.86
N PRO A 55 -8.70 -14.77 8.29
CA PRO A 55 -8.96 -15.91 7.40
C PRO A 55 -10.05 -15.65 6.36
N GLU A 56 -11.07 -14.88 6.75
CA GLU A 56 -12.19 -14.46 5.91
C GLU A 56 -11.76 -13.57 4.73
N ARG A 57 -10.69 -12.79 4.88
CA ARG A 57 -10.17 -11.87 3.85
C ARG A 57 -9.24 -12.54 2.86
N ILE A 58 -8.46 -13.52 3.31
CA ILE A 58 -7.54 -14.29 2.45
C ILE A 58 -8.19 -15.49 1.76
N ALA A 59 -9.38 -15.93 2.23
CA ALA A 59 -10.10 -17.07 1.67
C ALA A 59 -10.42 -16.97 0.16
N HIS A 60 -10.37 -15.76 -0.40
CA HIS A 60 -10.64 -15.49 -1.81
C HIS A 60 -9.37 -15.26 -2.65
N LEU A 61 -8.17 -15.33 -2.04
CA LEU A 61 -6.90 -15.14 -2.72
C LEU A 61 -6.29 -16.49 -3.11
N LEU A 62 -5.80 -16.59 -4.35
CA LEU A 62 -5.05 -17.77 -4.81
C LEU A 62 -3.66 -17.85 -4.16
N LEU A 63 -3.06 -16.69 -3.86
CA LEU A 63 -1.81 -16.53 -3.14
C LEU A 63 -1.91 -15.24 -2.33
N ALA A 64 -1.64 -15.32 -1.02
CA ALA A 64 -1.70 -14.18 -0.09
C ALA A 64 -0.30 -13.65 0.27
N GLU A 65 0.72 -13.93 -0.56
CA GLU A 65 2.10 -13.60 -0.20
C GLU A 65 2.26 -12.10 0.11
N PRO A 66 2.77 -11.77 1.30
CA PRO A 66 2.72 -10.41 1.78
C PRO A 66 3.99 -9.67 1.44
N GLN A 67 3.92 -8.92 0.36
CA GLN A 67 4.94 -7.93 0.09
C GLN A 67 4.37 -6.55 0.36
N ILE A 68 4.10 -6.26 1.65
CA ILE A 68 3.92 -4.87 2.07
C ILE A 68 5.31 -4.22 2.04
N ALA A 69 5.52 -3.40 1.03
CA ALA A 69 6.73 -2.60 0.87
C ALA A 69 6.40 -1.13 1.11
N HIS A 70 7.29 -0.44 1.83
CA HIS A 70 7.23 1.00 2.05
C HIS A 70 8.35 1.66 1.24
N TYR A 71 8.00 2.74 0.54
CA TYR A 71 8.93 3.48 -0.30
C TYR A 71 8.86 4.97 0.04
N ASP A 72 10.02 5.61 0.11
CA ASP A 72 10.10 7.06 0.12
C ASP A 72 9.89 7.59 -1.30
N MET A 73 8.94 8.51 -1.47
CA MET A 73 8.71 9.15 -2.76
C MET A 73 9.64 10.34 -2.96
N ILE A 74 10.37 10.32 -4.06
CA ILE A 74 11.17 11.45 -4.53
C ILE A 74 10.32 12.21 -5.56
N THR A 75 10.09 13.51 -5.35
CA THR A 75 9.08 14.27 -6.12
C THR A 75 9.65 15.33 -7.05
N SER A 76 10.97 15.52 -7.11
CA SER A 76 11.59 16.44 -8.05
C SER A 76 12.46 15.74 -9.09
N GLU A 77 12.40 16.19 -10.35
CA GLU A 77 13.32 15.78 -11.42
C GLU A 77 14.79 16.05 -11.03
N LEU A 78 15.05 17.04 -10.18
CA LEU A 78 16.38 17.37 -9.66
C LEU A 78 16.92 16.34 -8.63
N GLU A 79 16.08 15.83 -7.74
CA GLU A 79 16.51 14.83 -6.73
C GLU A 79 16.79 13.46 -7.34
N LEU A 80 16.10 13.11 -8.42
CA LEU A 80 16.41 11.90 -9.19
C LEU A 80 17.78 11.99 -9.85
N ALA A 81 18.17 13.17 -10.36
CA ALA A 81 19.48 13.36 -10.99
C ALA A 81 20.66 13.27 -10.00
N HIS A 82 20.48 13.68 -8.74
CA HIS A 82 21.54 13.64 -7.72
C HIS A 82 21.81 12.26 -7.10
N ARG A 83 20.93 11.27 -7.31
CA ARG A 83 21.09 9.91 -6.74
C ARG A 83 21.76 8.91 -7.71
N TYR A 84 21.89 9.26 -8.99
CA TYR A 84 22.47 8.38 -10.03
C TYR A 84 23.77 8.93 -10.66
N HIS A 85 24.44 9.89 -10.00
CA HIS A 85 25.80 10.33 -10.27
C HIS A 85 26.68 10.10 -9.05
#